data_AF-A0A370EER8-F1
#
_entry.id   AF-A0A370EER8-F1
#
_cell.length_a   1.000
_cell.length_b   1.000
_cell.length_c   1.000
_cell.angle_alpha   90.00
_cell.angle_beta   90.00
_cell.angle_gamma   90.00
#
_symmetry.space_group_name_H-M   'P 1'
#
loop_
_entity.id
_entity.type
_entity.pdbx_description
1 polymer ?
#
loop_
_entity_poly.entity_id
_entity_poly.type
_entity_poly.pdbx_seq_one_letter_code
_entity_poly.pdbx_strand_id
1 'polypeptide(L)'
;MKLKELKLWLNKLSDEELEKELLYNSMDYGISGTVSEINKSDDNLYYVGDEPVLLHTKDELKQRGYSDNQISDLDVEIPKGCYYIELSNEYSILERFMD
;
A
#
# COMPACT_ATOMS: atom_id res chain seq x y z
N MET A 1 -7.66 -9.73 -7.01
CA MET A 1 -8.66 -9.34 -8.03
C MET A 1 -8.00 -8.42 -9.03
N LYS A 2 -8.30 -8.52 -10.33
CA LYS A 2 -7.81 -7.57 -11.35
C LYS A 2 -8.71 -6.34 -11.42
N LEU A 3 -8.19 -5.17 -11.80
CA LEU A 3 -8.99 -3.93 -11.89
C LEU A 3 -10.24 -4.03 -12.78
N LYS A 4 -10.16 -4.79 -13.88
CA LYS A 4 -11.34 -5.03 -14.74
C LYS A 4 -12.46 -5.78 -14.03
N GLU A 5 -12.11 -6.68 -13.10
CA GLU A 5 -13.08 -7.45 -12.31
C GLU A 5 -13.70 -6.55 -11.25
N LEU A 6 -12.89 -5.70 -10.59
CA LEU A 6 -13.38 -4.70 -9.65
C LEU A 6 -14.37 -3.74 -10.32
N LYS A 7 -14.02 -3.22 -11.51
CA LYS A 7 -14.92 -2.36 -12.30
C LYS A 7 -16.25 -3.06 -12.62
N LEU A 8 -16.20 -4.33 -13.05
CA LEU A 8 -17.41 -5.09 -13.34
C LEU A 8 -18.26 -5.35 -12.09
N TRP A 9 -17.64 -5.45 -10.92
CA TRP A 9 -18.34 -5.59 -9.65
C TRP A 9 -19.00 -4.26 -9.23
N LEU A 10 -18.25 -3.15 -9.28
CA LEU A 10 -18.76 -1.80 -8.96
C LEU A 10 -19.93 -1.40 -9.86
N ASN A 11 -19.87 -1.72 -11.16
CA ASN A 11 -20.94 -1.41 -12.12
C ASN A 11 -22.27 -2.15 -11.85
N LYS A 12 -22.30 -3.13 -10.93
CA LYS A 12 -23.53 -3.83 -10.53
C LYS A 12 -24.24 -3.14 -9.36
N LEU A 13 -23.55 -2.22 -8.68
CA LEU A 13 -24.10 -1.48 -7.55
C LEU A 13 -25.03 -0.39 -8.06
N SER A 14 -26.06 -0.10 -7.28
CA SER A 14 -26.90 1.08 -7.48
C SER A 14 -26.15 2.37 -7.14
N ASP A 15 -26.63 3.52 -7.62
CA ASP A 15 -26.04 4.82 -7.28
C ASP A 15 -26.01 5.05 -5.75
N GLU A 16 -27.06 4.65 -5.02
CA GLU A 16 -27.09 4.75 -3.55
C GLU A 16 -26.03 3.88 -2.87
N GLU A 17 -25.69 2.72 -3.44
CA GLU A 17 -24.65 1.85 -2.92
C GLU A 17 -23.24 2.38 -3.19
N LEU A 18 -23.04 3.08 -4.31
CA LEU A 18 -21.76 3.69 -4.67
C LEU A 18 -21.37 4.86 -3.76
N GLU A 19 -22.32 5.48 -3.07
CA GLU A 19 -22.07 6.53 -2.08
C GLU A 19 -21.59 6.01 -0.72
N LYS A 20 -21.57 4.69 -0.51
CA LYS A 20 -21.14 4.08 0.76
C LYS A 20 -19.61 3.97 0.83
N GLU A 21 -19.08 4.09 2.04
CA GLU A 21 -17.65 3.92 2.29
C GLU A 21 -17.19 2.48 2.01
N LEU A 22 -16.03 2.35 1.37
CA LEU A 22 -15.33 1.07 1.24
C LEU A 22 -14.42 0.87 2.45
N LEU A 23 -14.65 -0.22 3.19
CA LEU A 23 -13.80 -0.64 4.30
C LEU A 23 -12.85 -1.76 3.85
N TYR A 24 -11.58 -1.65 4.24
CA TYR A 24 -10.64 -2.77 4.20
C TYR A 24 -10.62 -3.46 5.56
N ASN A 25 -10.52 -4.79 5.56
CA ASN A 25 -10.36 -5.59 6.76
C ASN A 25 -9.36 -6.71 6.49
N SER A 26 -8.28 -6.75 7.27
CA SER A 26 -7.34 -7.85 7.34
C SER A 26 -7.53 -8.62 8.63
N MET A 27 -7.96 -9.87 8.52
CA MET A 27 -8.11 -10.75 9.68
C MET A 27 -6.76 -11.16 10.26
N ASP A 28 -5.77 -11.39 9.40
CA ASP A 28 -4.45 -11.89 9.81
C ASP A 28 -3.66 -10.85 10.60
N TYR A 29 -3.84 -9.56 10.26
CA TYR A 29 -3.19 -8.44 10.94
C TYR A 29 -4.08 -7.77 11.99
N GLY A 30 -5.37 -8.14 12.07
CA GLY A 30 -6.32 -7.51 13.00
C GLY A 30 -6.55 -6.02 12.73
N ILE A 31 -6.38 -5.58 11.48
CA ILE A 31 -6.50 -4.17 11.08
C ILE A 31 -7.70 -4.01 10.16
N SER A 32 -8.53 -3.01 10.45
CA SER A 32 -9.61 -2.58 9.55
C SER A 32 -9.67 -1.05 9.49
N GLY A 33 -10.21 -0.50 8.41
CA GLY A 33 -10.34 0.94 8.24
C GLY A 33 -10.96 1.34 6.91
N THR A 34 -11.35 2.61 6.83
CA THR A 34 -11.88 3.20 5.59
C THR A 34 -10.78 3.38 4.56
N VAL A 35 -11.05 2.97 3.33
CA VAL A 35 -10.17 3.19 2.18
C VAL A 35 -10.37 4.61 1.69
N SER A 36 -9.42 5.50 2.00
CA SER A 36 -9.43 6.89 1.54
C SER A 36 -8.87 7.05 0.13
N GLU A 37 -7.87 6.23 -0.24
CA GLU A 37 -7.16 6.32 -1.51
C GLU A 37 -6.72 4.94 -2.02
N ILE A 38 -6.64 4.80 -3.35
CA ILE A 38 -5.98 3.69 -4.03
C ILE A 38 -4.73 4.25 -4.70
N ASN A 39 -3.57 3.88 -4.16
CA ASN A 39 -2.26 4.31 -4.63
C ASN A 39 -1.85 3.53 -5.88
N LYS A 40 -0.94 4.11 -6.66
CA LYS A 40 -0.27 3.44 -7.79
C LYS A 40 1.24 3.45 -7.54
N SER A 41 1.89 2.31 -7.68
CA SER A 41 3.33 2.21 -7.57
C SER A 41 4.01 2.64 -8.89
N ASP A 42 4.96 3.57 -8.80
CA ASP A 42 5.80 3.97 -9.93
C ASP A 42 7.12 3.17 -9.98
N ASP A 43 7.46 2.47 -8.90
CA ASP A 43 8.57 1.53 -8.80
C ASP A 43 8.20 0.31 -7.93
N ASN A 44 9.09 -0.68 -7.89
CA ASN A 44 9.00 -1.78 -6.94
C ASN A 44 9.18 -1.24 -5.52
N LEU A 45 8.29 -1.67 -4.62
CA LEU A 45 8.34 -1.31 -3.22
C LEU A 45 8.65 -2.53 -2.36
N TYR A 46 9.45 -2.30 -1.32
CA TYR A 46 10.00 -3.30 -0.43
C TYR A 46 9.70 -2.92 1.02
N TYR A 47 9.38 -3.91 1.85
CA TYR A 47 9.38 -3.73 3.29
C TYR A 47 10.79 -3.90 3.84
N VAL A 48 11.20 -2.99 4.73
CA VAL A 48 12.42 -3.15 5.53
C VAL A 48 12.20 -2.69 6.97
N GLY A 49 12.86 -3.36 7.92
CA GLY A 49 12.77 -3.06 9.34
C GLY A 49 11.61 -3.75 10.04
N ASP A 50 11.62 -3.69 11.38
CA ASP A 50 10.65 -4.40 12.20
C ASP A 50 9.39 -3.55 12.47
N GLU A 51 9.50 -2.25 12.84
CA GLU A 51 8.37 -1.33 13.02
C GLU A 51 8.80 0.18 12.95
N PRO A 52 8.01 1.10 12.35
CA PRO A 52 6.87 0.84 11.47
C PRO A 52 7.32 0.27 10.12
N VAL A 53 6.53 -0.64 9.57
CA VAL A 53 6.85 -1.27 8.28
C VAL A 53 6.49 -0.31 7.15
N LEU A 54 7.46 0.51 6.74
CA LEU A 54 7.33 1.45 5.64
C LEU A 54 7.78 0.81 4.33
N LEU A 55 7.01 1.07 3.27
CA LEU A 55 7.37 0.68 1.92
C LEU A 55 8.42 1.64 1.37
N HIS A 56 9.49 1.08 0.83
CA HIS A 56 10.60 1.83 0.27
C HIS A 56 10.87 1.47 -1.17
N THR A 57 11.28 2.45 -1.96
CA THR A 57 11.83 2.20 -3.31
C THR A 57 13.26 1.70 -3.21
N LYS A 58 13.76 1.08 -4.30
CA LYS A 58 15.17 0.69 -4.38
C LYS A 58 16.14 1.86 -4.14
N ASP A 59 15.82 3.04 -4.66
CA ASP A 59 16.67 4.22 -4.52
C ASP A 59 16.69 4.76 -3.09
N GLU A 60 15.56 4.72 -2.39
CA GLU A 60 15.47 5.06 -0.96
C GLU A 60 16.29 4.10 -0.09
N LEU A 61 16.24 2.80 -0.39
CA LEU A 61 17.05 1.80 0.32
C LEU A 61 18.55 2.06 0.12
N LYS A 62 18.98 2.44 -1.09
CA LYS A 62 20.38 2.82 -1.36
C LYS A 62 20.80 4.04 -0.55
N GLN A 63 19.95 5.06 -0.47
CA GLN A 63 20.21 6.25 0.35
C GLN A 63 20.33 5.91 1.84
N ARG A 64 19.60 4.89 2.30
CA ARG A 64 19.67 4.34 3.66
C ARG A 64 20.88 3.43 3.91
N GLY A 65 21.72 3.18 2.90
CA GLY A 65 22.96 2.41 3.03
C GLY A 65 22.83 0.92 2.70
N TYR A 66 21.70 0.47 2.15
CA TYR A 66 21.57 -0.91 1.68
C TYR A 66 22.39 -1.12 0.40
N SER A 67 23.15 -2.21 0.37
CA SER A 67 23.87 -2.64 -0.84
C SER A 67 22.94 -3.30 -1.86
N ASP A 68 23.33 -3.32 -3.14
CA ASP A 68 22.54 -3.97 -4.19
C ASP A 68 22.30 -5.47 -3.92
N ASN A 69 23.26 -6.17 -3.28
CA ASN A 69 23.10 -7.57 -2.90
C ASN A 69 22.06 -7.75 -1.79
N GLN A 70 22.04 -6.86 -0.79
CA GLN A 70 21.02 -6.91 0.26
C GLN A 70 19.64 -6.62 -0.31
N ILE A 71 19.52 -5.66 -1.23
CA ILE A 71 18.24 -5.33 -1.86
C ILE A 71 17.75 -6.47 -2.75
N SER A 72 18.64 -7.21 -3.41
CA SER A 72 18.25 -8.37 -4.23
C SER A 72 17.70 -9.55 -3.43
N ASP A 73 18.02 -9.61 -2.14
CA ASP A 73 17.53 -10.64 -1.22
C ASP A 73 16.17 -10.26 -0.58
N LEU A 74 15.69 -9.03 -0.82
CA LEU A 74 14.36 -8.60 -0.35
C LEU A 74 13.26 -9.01 -1.32
N ASP A 75 12.11 -9.35 -0.78
CA ASP A 75 10.91 -9.60 -1.56
C ASP A 75 10.29 -8.29 -2.07
N VAL A 76 9.85 -8.30 -3.33
CA VAL A 76 9.06 -7.20 -3.90
C VAL A 76 7.63 -7.34 -3.41
N GLU A 77 7.28 -6.53 -2.42
CA GLU A 77 5.96 -6.52 -1.78
C GLU A 77 4.91 -5.91 -2.69
N ILE A 78 5.26 -4.78 -3.33
CA ILE A 78 4.40 -4.13 -4.32
C ILE A 78 5.18 -3.95 -5.61
N PRO A 79 4.86 -4.72 -6.66
CA PRO A 79 5.51 -4.55 -7.95
C PRO A 79 5.18 -3.20 -8.59
N LYS A 80 6.10 -2.70 -9.41
CA LYS A 80 5.92 -1.50 -10.23
C LYS A 80 4.67 -1.57 -11.10
N GLY A 81 3.92 -0.47 -11.14
CA GLY A 81 2.74 -0.29 -11.98
C GLY A 81 1.46 -0.93 -11.42
N CYS A 82 1.50 -1.45 -10.20
CA CYS A 82 0.36 -2.00 -9.50
C CYS A 82 -0.42 -0.91 -8.77
N TYR A 83 -1.66 -1.25 -8.41
CA TYR A 83 -2.51 -0.41 -7.58
C TYR A 83 -2.69 -1.10 -6.23
N TYR A 84 -2.59 -0.33 -5.15
CA TYR A 84 -2.62 -0.86 -3.79
C TYR A 84 -3.32 0.12 -2.84
N ILE A 85 -3.72 -0.40 -1.69
CA ILE A 85 -4.33 0.38 -0.61
C ILE A 85 -3.35 0.35 0.55
N GLU A 86 -3.13 1.50 1.16
CA GLU A 86 -2.39 1.63 2.40
C GLU A 86 -3.36 2.12 3.46
N LEU A 87 -3.47 1.39 4.57
CA LEU A 87 -4.23 1.88 5.72
C LEU A 87 -3.29 2.68 6.62
N SER A 88 -3.36 4.00 6.51
CA SER A 88 -2.74 4.90 7.48
C SER A 88 -3.56 4.89 8.77
N ASN A 89 -3.12 4.14 9.79
CA ASN A 89 -3.52 4.50 11.15
C ASN A 89 -2.84 5.85 11.46
N GLU A 90 -3.51 6.75 12.18
CA GLU A 90 -3.11 8.16 12.38
C GLU A 90 -1.66 8.37 12.90
N TYR A 91 -0.99 7.32 13.37
CA TYR A 91 0.43 7.31 13.72
C TYR A 91 1.40 7.44 12.53
N SER A 92 1.01 7.02 11.31
CA SER A 92 1.87 7.08 10.10
C SER A 92 2.02 8.49 9.50
N ILE A 93 1.05 9.37 9.76
CA ILE A 93 1.06 10.76 9.28
C ILE A 93 2.12 11.58 10.02
N LEU A 94 2.36 11.30 11.31
CA LEU A 94 3.28 12.09 12.12
C LEU A 94 4.74 12.01 11.63
N GLU A 95 5.16 10.92 10.99
CA GLU A 95 6.52 10.80 10.43
C GLU A 95 6.69 11.51 9.08
N ARG A 96 5.62 11.68 8.29
CA ARG A 96 5.67 12.42 7.02
C ARG A 96 5.83 13.94 7.18
N PHE A 97 5.67 14.47 8.40
CA PHE A 97 5.74 15.90 8.70
C PHE A 97 6.85 16.28 9.70
N MET A 98 7.82 15.39 9.96
CA MET A 98 8.96 15.64 10.86
C MET A 98 10.26 16.04 10.12
N ASP A 99 10.13 16.78 9.02
CA ASP A 99 11.23 17.58 8.47
C ASP A 99 11.37 18.93 9.23
#